data_AF-A0A3B8QEG0-F1
#
_entry.id   AF-A0A3B8QEG0-F1
#
_cell.length_a   1.000
_cell.length_b   1.000
_cell.length_c   1.000
_cell.angle_alpha   90.00
_cell.angle_beta   90.00
_cell.angle_gamma   90.00
#
_symmetry.space_group_name_H-M   'P 1'
#
loop_
_entity.id
_entity.type
_entity.pdbx_description
1 polymer ?
#
loop_
_entity_poly.entity_id
_entity_poly.type
_entity_poly.pdbx_seq_one_letter_code
_entity_poly.pdbx_strand_id
1 'polypeptide(L)' 'MTDQQFIYVMKGLRKIVPPKREILKGIWLSFFHGAKIGVVGANGSGKSTLLKIMAG' A
#
# COMPACT_ATOMS: atom_id res chain seq x y z
N MET A 1 -12.20 12.66 23.95
CA MET A 1 -11.63 11.37 23.50
C MET A 1 -11.41 11.52 22.01
N THR A 2 -10.17 11.75 21.57
CA THR A 2 -9.86 11.88 20.14
C THR A 2 -10.04 10.51 19.50
N ASP A 3 -11.06 10.38 18.67
CA ASP A 3 -11.31 9.16 17.89
C ASP A 3 -10.12 8.94 16.95
N GLN A 4 -9.29 7.95 17.26
CA GLN A 4 -8.21 7.52 16.37
C GLN A 4 -8.83 6.68 15.24
N GLN A 5 -9.49 7.37 14.31
CA GLN A 5 -10.05 6.74 13.12
C GLN A 5 -8.97 6.61 12.06
N PHE A 6 -8.90 5.43 11.44
CA PHE A 6 -8.09 5.25 10.24
C PHE A 6 -8.68 6.06 9.08
N ILE A 7 -7.87 6.94 8.50
CA ILE A 7 -8.27 7.73 7.32
C ILE A 7 -8.09 6.96 6.01
N TYR A 8 -7.37 5.84 6.08
CA TYR A 8 -7.14 4.95 4.95
C TYR A 8 -6.97 3.53 5.45
N VAL A 9 -7.58 2.58 4.74
CA VAL A 9 -7.51 1.16 5.04
C VAL A 9 -7.39 0.39 3.74
N MET A 10 -6.38 -0.45 3.66
CA MET A 10 -6.13 -1.40 2.58
C MET A 10 -5.91 -2.77 3.21
N LYS A 11 -6.69 -3.76 2.76
CA LYS A 11 -6.64 -5.13 3.30
C LYS A 11 -6.34 -6.10 2.17
N GLY A 12 -5.31 -6.93 2.35
CA GLY A 12 -4.99 -8.02 1.44
C GLY A 12 -4.68 -7.61 0.01
N LEU A 13 -4.07 -6.43 -0.22
CA LEU A 13 -3.76 -5.99 -1.58
C LEU A 13 -2.77 -6.94 -2.25
N ARG A 14 -3.21 -7.53 -3.36
CA ARG A 14 -2.38 -8.37 -4.24
C ARG A 14 -2.28 -7.73 -5.61
N LYS A 15 -1.11 -7.80 -6.24
CA LYS A 15 -0.93 -7.37 -7.63
C LYS A 15 -0.08 -8.38 -8.36
N ILE A 16 -0.68 -8.95 -9.41
CA ILE A 16 0.00 -9.80 -10.38
C ILE A 16 0.17 -8.99 -11.66
N VAL A 17 1.37 -9.04 -12.22
CA VAL A 17 1.69 -8.47 -13.54
C VAL A 17 2.02 -9.60 -14.52
N PRO A 18 1.79 -9.43 -15.83
CA PRO A 18 2.12 -10.43 -16.83
C PRO A 18 3.61 -10.84 -16.79
N PRO A 19 3.96 -12.11 -17.11
CA PRO A 19 3.04 -13.19 -17.47
C PRO A 19 2.35 -13.86 -16.26
N LYS A 20 2.86 -13.70 -15.04
CA LYS A 20 2.28 -14.26 -13.78
C LYS A 20 3.04 -13.83 -12.51
N ARG A 21 3.75 -12.70 -12.54
CA ARG A 21 4.61 -12.27 -11.43
C ARG A 21 3.79 -11.52 -10.38
N GLU A 22 3.73 -12.05 -9.16
CA GLU A 22 3.14 -11.35 -8.03
C GLU A 22 4.15 -10.35 -7.43
N ILE A 23 3.82 -9.05 -7.51
CA ILE A 23 4.68 -7.95 -7.04
C ILE A 23 4.21 -7.34 -5.72
N LEU A 24 2.92 -7.45 -5.38
CA LEU A 24 2.37 -7.13 -4.06
C LEU A 24 1.67 -8.38 -3.54
N LYS A 25 2.04 -8.83 -2.34
CA LYS A 25 1.69 -10.16 -1.79
C LYS A 25 0.82 -10.05 -0.55
N GLY A 26 -0.41 -9.55 -0.72
CA GLY A 26 -1.38 -9.45 0.37
C GLY A 26 -0.99 -8.37 1.38
N ILE A 27 -0.81 -7.15 0.90
CA ILE A 27 -0.43 -6.00 1.73
C ILE A 27 -1.62 -5.53 2.57
N TRP A 28 -1.38 -5.31 3.86
CA TRP A 28 -2.32 -4.72 4.81
C TRP A 28 -1.72 -3.42 5.34
N LEU A 29 -2.43 -2.31 5.14
CA LEU A 29 -1.99 -0.98 5.54
C LEU A 29 -3.19 -0.19 6.06
N SER A 30 -3.00 0.49 7.17
CA SER A 30 -3.96 1.46 7.70
C SER A 30 -3.21 2.59 8.37
N PHE A 31 -3.64 3.82 8.16
CA PHE A 31 -2.99 4.98 8.76
C PHE A 31 -3.97 6.01 9.28
N PHE A 32 -3.54 6.68 10.35
CA PHE A 32 -4.26 7.78 11.00
C PHE A 32 -4.01 9.10 10.27
N HIS A 33 -4.84 10.09 10.60
CA HIS A 33 -4.67 11.44 10.09
C HIS A 33 -3.30 12.01 10.49
N GLY A 34 -2.64 12.70 9.55
CA GLY A 34 -1.33 13.35 9.79
C GLY A 34 -0.11 12.43 9.70
N ALA A 35 -0.28 11.12 9.44
CA ALA A 35 0.85 10.20 9.25
C ALA A 35 1.71 10.59 8.04
N LYS A 36 3.03 10.64 8.22
CA LYS A 36 4.01 10.81 7.13
C LYS A 36 4.72 9.48 6.90
N ILE A 37 4.49 8.87 5.73
CA ILE A 37 4.95 7.51 5.44
C ILE A 37 5.84 7.53 4.21
N GLY A 38 7.04 6.95 4.32
CA GLY A 38 7.94 6.70 3.20
C GLY A 38 7.89 5.23 2.76
N VAL A 39 7.82 4.97 1.46
CA VAL A 39 7.88 3.61 0.89
C VAL A 39 9.26 3.38 0.30
N VAL A 40 10.00 2.39 0.83
CA VAL A 40 11.38 2.06 0.42
C VAL A 40 11.51 0.59 -0.01
N GLY A 41 12.60 0.27 -0.72
CA GLY A 41 12.89 -1.08 -1.21
C GLY A 41 13.55 -1.11 -2.59
N ALA A 42 14.05 -2.28 -2.99
CA ALA A 42 14.78 -2.47 -4.26
C ALA A 42 13.94 -2.11 -5.51
N ASN A 43 14.59 -1.94 -6.66
CA ASN A 43 13.89 -1.73 -7.93
C ASN A 43 13.01 -2.95 -8.28
N GLY A 44 11.80 -2.69 -8.78
CA GLY A 44 10.82 -3.74 -9.09
C GLY A 44 10.09 -4.36 -7.88
N SER A 45 10.26 -3.83 -6.66
CA SER A 45 9.52 -4.28 -5.46
C SER A 45 8.05 -3.82 -5.40
N GLY A 46 7.59 -3.02 -6.36
CA GLY A 46 6.19 -2.60 -6.44
C GLY A 46 5.85 -1.27 -5.74
N LYS A 47 6.84 -0.49 -5.28
CA LYS A 47 6.62 0.82 -4.60
C LYS A 47 5.72 1.77 -5.40
N SER A 48 6.11 2.10 -6.64
CA SER A 48 5.32 2.98 -7.50
C SER A 48 3.96 2.37 -7.85
N THR A 49 3.86 1.05 -7.92
CA THR A 49 2.59 0.36 -8.14
C THR A 49 1.67 0.49 -6.92
N LEU A 50 2.19 0.32 -5.71
CA LEU A 50 1.46 0.54 -4.47
C LEU A 50 0.95 1.98 -4.39
N LEU A 51 1.82 2.96 -4.62
CA LEU A 51 1.44 4.38 -4.59
C LEU A 51 0.39 4.74 -5.65
N LYS A 52 0.51 4.18 -6.88
CA LYS A 52 -0.53 4.34 -7.91
C LYS A 52 -1.86 3.80 -7.45
N ILE A 53 -1.90 2.57 -6.91
CA ILE A 53 -3.14 1.96 -6.40
C ILE A 53 -3.74 2.78 -5.26
N MET A 54 -2.90 3.38 -4.40
CA MET A 54 -3.38 4.24 -3.30
C MET A 54 -3.96 5.58 -3.78
N ALA A 55 -3.50 6.09 -4.92
CA ALA A 55 -3.96 7.35 -5.49
C ALA A 55 -5.31 7.23 -6.25
N GLY A 56 -5.78 6.00 -6.50
CA GLY A 56 -6.91 5.71 -7.40
C GLY A 56 -6.48 5.53 -8.85
#